data_AF-A0A956LDL3-F1
#
_entry.id   AF-A0A956LDL3-F1
#
_cell.length_a   1.000
_cell.length_b   1.000
_cell.length_c   1.000
_cell.angle_alpha   90.00
_cell.angle_beta   90.00
_cell.angle_gamma   90.00
#
_symmetry.space_group_name_H-M   'P 1'
#
loop_
_entity.id
_entity.type
_entity.pdbx_description
1 polymer ?
#
loop_
_entity_poly.entity_id
_entity_poly.type
_entity_poly.pdbx_seq_one_letter_code
_entity_poly.pdbx_strand_id
1 'polypeptide(L)'
;MSGRRGPAFVIAAVLIASASACAPGQVERVEFRDADGEVRRVELPRGASLDEVAATLGPPTARREGLQATYWMYSFAGARFDYVFVFKNKQLQRVDYVDRRGERP
;
A
#
# COMPACT_ATOMS: atom_id res chain seq x y z
N MET A 1 -61.81 15.94 6.43
CA MET A 1 -60.47 16.38 6.87
C MET A 1 -59.59 15.14 7.07
N SER A 2 -58.32 15.24 6.65
CA SER A 2 -57.20 14.28 6.80
C SER A 2 -57.06 13.12 5.80
N GLY A 3 -55.84 13.04 5.23
CA GLY A 3 -55.29 11.88 4.50
C GLY A 3 -54.28 12.26 3.39
N ARG A 4 -53.21 13.03 3.67
CA ARG A 4 -51.77 12.62 3.61
C ARG A 4 -51.35 11.84 2.34
N ARG A 5 -50.52 12.45 1.46
CA ARG A 5 -49.02 12.30 1.34
C ARG A 5 -48.62 10.83 1.14
N GLY A 6 -48.03 10.33 0.06
CA GLY A 6 -47.02 10.79 -0.91
C GLY A 6 -46.25 9.51 -1.35
N PRO A 7 -45.64 9.43 -2.54
CA PRO A 7 -45.17 8.16 -3.09
C PRO A 7 -43.76 7.75 -2.64
N ALA A 8 -43.59 6.44 -2.49
CA ALA A 8 -42.43 5.62 -2.81
C ALA A 8 -41.03 6.10 -2.37
N PHE A 9 -40.59 5.64 -1.21
CA PHE A 9 -39.17 5.42 -0.92
C PHE A 9 -39.03 4.15 -0.07
N VAL A 10 -38.75 3.02 -0.72
CA VAL A 10 -38.20 1.84 -0.03
C VAL A 10 -36.73 1.81 -0.36
N ILE A 11 -35.95 2.39 0.56
CA ILE A 11 -34.49 2.39 0.54
C ILE A 11 -34.05 0.94 0.79
N ALA A 12 -33.39 0.34 -0.19
CA ALA A 12 -32.79 -0.97 -0.07
C ALA A 12 -31.65 -0.93 0.94
N ALA A 13 -31.87 -1.54 2.10
CA ALA A 13 -30.84 -1.82 3.08
C ALA A 13 -29.94 -2.97 2.59
N VAL A 14 -28.71 -2.65 2.19
CA VAL A 14 -27.63 -3.64 2.14
C VAL A 14 -26.64 -3.30 3.24
N LEU A 15 -26.81 -3.99 4.37
CA LEU A 15 -25.87 -4.03 5.48
C LEU A 15 -24.62 -4.78 5.02
N ILE A 16 -23.59 -4.07 4.56
CA ILE A 16 -22.23 -4.64 4.46
C ILE A 16 -21.56 -4.41 5.81
N ALA A 17 -21.92 -5.24 6.78
CA ALA A 17 -21.18 -5.38 8.02
C ALA A 17 -20.06 -6.39 7.80
N SER A 18 -18.90 -5.92 7.34
CA SER A 18 -17.64 -6.65 7.46
C SER A 18 -16.74 -5.87 8.42
N ALA A 19 -17.08 -5.95 9.70
CA ALA A 19 -16.21 -5.52 10.78
C ALA A 19 -15.07 -6.55 10.92
N SER A 20 -14.02 -6.38 10.13
CA SER A 20 -12.69 -6.87 10.51
C SER A 20 -12.03 -5.77 11.33
N ALA A 21 -12.36 -5.72 12.62
CA ALA A 21 -11.58 -4.95 13.58
C ALA A 21 -10.20 -5.61 13.71
N CYS A 22 -9.24 -5.16 12.90
CA CYS A 22 -7.82 -5.26 13.18
C CYS A 22 -7.30 -3.81 13.21
N ALA A 23 -6.50 -3.47 14.23
CA ALA A 23 -5.89 -2.15 14.45
C ALA A 23 -5.49 -1.47 13.13
N PRO A 24 -5.58 -0.13 12.98
CA PRO A 24 -5.29 0.55 11.71
C PRO A 24 -4.00 -0.03 11.13
N GLY A 25 -4.17 -0.92 10.15
CA GLY A 25 -3.07 -1.67 9.59
C GLY A 25 -2.19 -0.61 9.00
N GLN A 26 -1.00 -0.41 9.57
CA GLN A 26 -0.10 0.61 9.04
C GLN A 26 0.11 0.27 7.56
N VAL A 27 -0.39 1.16 6.71
CA VAL A 27 -0.26 1.06 5.26
C VAL A 27 1.00 1.82 4.89
N GLU A 28 1.89 1.13 4.18
CA GLU A 28 3.09 1.72 3.63
C GLU A 28 2.73 2.30 2.25
N ARG A 29 3.15 3.54 1.98
CA ARG A 29 2.77 4.27 0.77
C ARG A 29 3.99 4.46 -0.11
N VAL A 30 3.89 4.01 -1.36
CA VAL A 30 4.93 4.21 -2.37
C VAL A 30 4.38 5.11 -3.45
N GLU A 31 5.09 6.19 -3.76
CA GLU A 31 4.76 7.08 -4.87
C GLU A 31 5.91 7.10 -5.88
N PHE A 32 5.60 6.81 -7.13
CA PHE A 32 6.59 6.79 -8.18
C PHE A 32 5.99 7.13 -9.53
N ARG A 33 6.84 7.59 -10.44
CA ARG A 33 6.47 7.75 -11.84
C ARG A 33 6.70 6.42 -12.55
N ASP A 34 5.67 5.91 -13.22
CA ASP A 34 5.77 4.68 -14.00
C ASP A 34 6.42 4.91 -15.38
N ALA A 35 6.48 3.85 -16.20
CA ALA A 35 7.10 3.90 -17.51
C ALA A 35 6.36 4.82 -18.51
N ASP A 36 5.06 5.06 -18.30
CA ASP A 36 4.23 5.93 -19.14
C ASP A 36 4.34 7.40 -18.72
N GLY A 37 5.04 7.68 -17.62
CA GLY A 37 5.23 9.02 -17.08
C GLY A 37 4.17 9.44 -16.06
N GLU A 38 3.24 8.56 -15.74
CA GLU A 38 2.14 8.80 -14.81
C GLU A 38 2.60 8.61 -13.36
N VAL A 39 2.09 9.47 -12.46
CA VAL A 39 2.35 9.33 -11.02
C VAL A 39 1.44 8.25 -10.47
N ARG A 40 2.03 7.12 -10.08
CA ARG A 40 1.35 6.04 -9.40
C ARG A 40 1.60 6.11 -7.91
N ARG A 41 0.53 5.86 -7.16
CA ARG A 41 0.56 5.68 -5.72
C ARG A 41 0.02 4.30 -5.37
N VAL A 42 0.80 3.57 -4.60
CA VAL A 42 0.47 2.21 -4.15
C VAL A 42 0.45 2.22 -2.63
N GLU A 43 -0.60 1.64 -2.06
CA GLU A 43 -0.72 1.42 -0.62
C GLU A 43 -0.58 -0.08 -0.37
N LEU A 44 0.41 -0.47 0.44
CA LEU A 44 0.67 -1.86 0.78
C LEU A 44 0.43 -2.07 2.28
N PRO A 45 -0.42 -3.03 2.66
CA PRO A 45 -0.61 -3.33 4.06
C PRO A 45 0.67 -3.94 4.64
N ARG A 46 1.00 -3.59 5.88
CA ARG A 46 1.93 -4.42 6.66
C ARG A 46 1.37 -5.84 6.75
N GLY A 47 2.27 -6.81 6.64
CA GLY A 47 1.92 -8.23 6.52
C GLY A 47 1.88 -8.72 5.07
N ALA A 48 1.88 -7.84 4.07
CA ALA A 48 1.89 -8.23 2.66
C ALA A 48 3.06 -9.18 2.35
N SER A 49 2.77 -10.25 1.64
CA SER A 49 3.76 -11.23 1.22
C SER A 49 4.69 -10.68 0.15
N LEU A 50 5.85 -11.32 0.00
CA LEU A 50 6.80 -11.02 -1.09
C LEU A 50 6.12 -11.08 -2.47
N ASP A 51 5.26 -12.07 -2.69
CA ASP A 51 4.60 -12.28 -3.98
C ASP A 51 3.54 -11.21 -4.26
N GLU A 52 2.78 -10.77 -3.26
CA GLU A 52 1.84 -9.65 -3.40
C GLU A 52 2.55 -8.33 -3.74
N VAL A 53 3.68 -8.07 -3.06
CA VAL A 53 4.50 -6.88 -3.35
C VAL A 53 5.07 -6.96 -4.77
N ALA A 54 5.61 -8.13 -5.18
CA ALA A 54 6.15 -8.32 -6.52
C ALA A 54 5.07 -8.24 -7.61
N ALA A 55 3.86 -8.75 -7.37
CA ALA A 55 2.75 -8.65 -8.31
C ALA A 55 2.30 -7.19 -8.50
N THR A 56 2.43 -6.37 -7.44
CA THR A 56 1.99 -4.97 -7.46
C THR A 56 3.05 -4.02 -8.04
N LEU A 57 4.31 -4.16 -7.63
CA LEU A 57 5.40 -3.24 -7.98
C LEU A 57 6.36 -3.80 -9.04
N GLY A 58 6.22 -5.08 -9.39
CA GLY A 58 7.22 -5.80 -10.18
C GLY A 58 8.42 -6.25 -9.33
N PRO A 59 9.45 -6.82 -9.98
CA PRO A 59 10.67 -7.24 -9.30
C PRO A 59 11.43 -6.04 -8.71
N PRO A 60 12.11 -6.20 -7.56
CA PRO A 60 12.89 -5.12 -6.95
C PRO A 60 14.13 -4.80 -7.77
N THR A 61 14.60 -3.55 -7.67
CA THR A 61 15.86 -3.10 -8.29
C THR A 61 17.06 -3.83 -7.67
N ALA A 62 17.04 -4.03 -6.36
CA ALA A 62 18.05 -4.82 -5.66
C ALA A 62 17.42 -5.66 -4.55
N ARG A 63 18.02 -6.82 -4.28
CA ARG A 63 17.63 -7.71 -3.19
C ARG A 63 18.85 -8.03 -2.35
N ARG A 64 18.66 -8.03 -1.03
CA ARG A 64 19.63 -8.51 -0.06
C ARG A 64 18.94 -9.44 0.93
N GLU A 65 19.55 -10.59 1.17
CA GLU A 65 19.12 -11.50 2.23
C GLU A 65 20.00 -11.29 3.46
N GLY A 66 19.36 -11.03 4.59
CA GLY A 66 19.99 -10.98 5.90
C GLY A 66 19.55 -12.17 6.74
N LEU A 67 20.25 -12.40 7.86
CA LEU A 67 20.00 -13.53 8.75
C LEU A 67 18.57 -13.56 9.35
N GLN A 68 17.95 -12.40 9.51
CA GLN A 68 16.63 -12.26 10.16
C GLN A 68 15.59 -11.55 9.27
N ALA A 69 16.00 -11.04 8.12
CA ALA A 69 15.14 -10.24 7.25
C ALA A 69 15.63 -10.25 5.81
N THR A 70 14.69 -10.16 4.88
CA THR A 70 14.95 -9.92 3.46
C THR A 70 14.69 -8.45 3.17
N TYR A 71 15.60 -7.82 2.43
CA TYR A 71 15.54 -6.41 2.07
C TYR A 71 15.40 -6.29 0.57
N TRP A 72 14.33 -5.64 0.11
CA TRP A 72 14.13 -5.30 -1.29
C TRP A 72 14.19 -3.80 -1.46
N MET A 73 14.98 -3.33 -2.42
CA MET A 73 15.07 -1.93 -2.76
C MET A 73 14.40 -1.68 -4.10
N TYR A 74 13.49 -0.71 -4.12
CA TYR A 74 12.88 -0.19 -5.33
C TYR A 74 13.37 1.22 -5.60
N SER A 75 13.97 1.37 -6.78
CA SER A 75 14.49 2.63 -7.27
C SER A 75 13.74 3.00 -8.56
N PHE A 76 12.78 3.90 -8.45
CA PHE A 76 12.01 4.38 -9.61
C PHE A 76 12.63 5.63 -10.22
N ALA A 77 12.58 5.76 -11.55
CA ALA A 77 13.07 6.95 -12.24
C ALA A 77 12.25 8.19 -11.81
N GLY A 78 12.92 9.29 -11.50
CA GLY A 78 12.27 10.53 -11.07
C GLY A 78 11.66 10.51 -9.66
N ALA A 79 11.66 9.37 -8.95
CA ALA A 79 11.26 9.32 -7.55
C ALA A 79 12.28 10.03 -6.65
N ARG A 80 11.77 10.72 -5.63
CA ARG A 80 12.59 11.41 -4.61
C ARG A 80 13.33 10.42 -3.71
N PHE A 81 12.69 9.31 -3.38
CA PHE A 81 13.19 8.33 -2.44
C PHE A 81 13.51 7.00 -3.13
N ASP A 82 14.51 6.30 -2.62
CA ASP A 82 14.58 4.86 -2.74
C ASP A 82 13.74 4.22 -1.63
N TYR A 83 12.98 3.20 -1.97
CA TYR A 83 12.08 2.51 -1.05
C TYR A 83 12.70 1.18 -0.66
N VAL A 84 13.03 1.01 0.61
CA VAL A 84 13.61 -0.23 1.16
C VAL A 84 12.55 -0.98 1.95
N PHE A 85 12.06 -2.07 1.38
CA PHE A 85 11.10 -2.96 1.98
C PHE A 85 11.81 -3.97 2.88
N VAL A 86 11.37 -4.04 4.13
CA VAL A 86 11.92 -4.98 5.12
C VAL A 86 10.91 -6.09 5.36
N PHE A 87 11.27 -7.30 4.96
CA PHE A 87 10.46 -8.50 5.15
C PHE A 87 11.01 -9.34 6.29
N LYS A 88 10.15 -9.77 7.21
CA LYS A 88 10.45 -10.81 8.21
C LYS A 88 9.42 -11.92 8.06
N ASN A 89 9.86 -13.18 8.16
CA ASN A 89 8.99 -14.33 7.92
C ASN A 89 8.23 -14.24 6.57
N LYS A 90 8.89 -13.70 5.53
CA LYS A 90 8.32 -13.44 4.19
C LYS A 90 7.16 -12.43 4.13
N GLN A 91 6.95 -11.66 5.20
CA GLN A 91 5.90 -10.65 5.30
C GLN A 91 6.49 -9.26 5.50
N LEU A 92 5.89 -8.27 4.83
CA LEU A 92 6.28 -6.87 4.89
C LEU A 92 6.09 -6.33 6.30
N GLN A 93 7.17 -5.91 6.93
CA GLN A 93 7.13 -5.32 8.27
C GLN A 93 7.10 -3.80 8.23
N ARG A 94 7.83 -3.19 7.28
CA ARG A 94 7.88 -1.74 7.06
C ARG A 94 8.55 -1.41 5.73
N VAL A 95 8.43 -0.14 5.32
CA VAL A 95 9.19 0.47 4.23
C VAL A 95 9.99 1.63 4.79
N ASP A 96 11.31 1.61 4.57
CA ASP A 96 12.22 2.70 4.90
C ASP A 96 12.40 3.58 3.64
N TYR A 97 12.36 4.91 3.80
CA TYR A 97 12.46 5.89 2.72
C TYR A 97 13.83 6.54 2.76
N VAL A 98 14.64 6.34 1.73
CA VAL A 98 16.00 6.88 1.64
C VAL A 98 16.00 8.02 0.64
N ASP A 99 16.21 9.26 1.11
CA ASP A 99 16.26 10.42 0.22
C ASP A 99 17.51 10.35 -0.67
N ARG A 100 17.30 10.35 -1.99
CA ARG A 100 18.38 10.31 -2.97
C ARG A 100 19.19 11.60 -3.03
N ARG A 101 18.66 12.70 -2.51
CA ARG A 101 19.33 14.00 -2.48
C ARG A 101 20.35 14.10 -1.34
N GLY A 102 20.46 13.08 -0.49
CA GLY A 102 21.44 13.03 0.60
C GLY A 102 21.09 13.93 1.80
N GLU A 103 19.99 14.68 1.75
CA GLU A 103 19.44 15.37 2.91
C GLU A 103 18.62 14.36 3.72
N ARG A 104 19.11 14.00 4.91
CA ARG A 104 18.28 13.28 5.89
C ARG A 104 17.03 14.15 6.18
N PRO A 105 15.85 13.52 6.35
CA PRO A 105 14.67 14.24 6.82
C PRO A 105 14.89 14.88 8.20
#